data_AF-A0A7C4KJ14-F1
#
_entry.id   AF-A0A7C4KJ14-F1
#
_cell.length_a   1.000
_cell.length_b   1.000
_cell.length_c   1.000
_cell.angle_alpha   90.00
_cell.angle_beta   90.00
_cell.angle_gamma   90.00
#
_symmetry.space_group_name_H-M   'P 1'
#
loop_
_entity.id
_entity.type
_entity.pdbx_description
1 polymer ?
#
loop_
_entity_poly.entity_id
_entity_poly.type
_entity_poly.pdbx_seq_one_letter_code
_entity_poly.pdbx_strand_id
1 'polypeptide(L)'
;MTLLQIQKTRDKLRAIGLSGVCLESVPWVEGIPHAVVRLDCSVDKLLDRIATTGGSRFWTMIYGSHLTEIRALFELLSIEMDLLSD
;
A
#
# COMPACT_ATOMS: atom_id res chain seq x y z
N MET A 1 -10.35 -1.30 1.29
CA MET A 1 -9.47 -1.71 0.18
C MET A 1 -8.08 -1.91 0.71
N THR A 2 -7.30 -2.72 0.01
CA THR A 2 -5.91 -3.00 0.36
C THR A 2 -5.00 -2.36 -0.68
N LEU A 3 -3.99 -1.64 -0.19
CA LEU A 3 -2.91 -1.10 -1.01
C LEU A 3 -1.65 -1.89 -0.70
N LEU A 4 -1.03 -2.43 -1.74
CA LEU A 4 0.17 -3.22 -1.62
C LEU A 4 1.24 -2.67 -2.55
N GLN A 5 2.45 -2.61 -2.03
CA GLN A 5 3.64 -2.34 -2.80
C GLN A 5 4.69 -3.39 -2.48
N ILE A 6 5.29 -3.97 -3.51
CA ILE A 6 6.41 -4.90 -3.39
C ILE A 6 7.60 -4.28 -4.10
N GLN A 7 8.75 -4.30 -3.44
CA GLN A 7 9.99 -3.71 -3.91
C GLN A 7 11.10 -4.75 -3.85
N LYS A 8 11.99 -4.72 -4.84
CA LYS A 8 13.22 -5.51 -4.84
C LYS A 8 14.38 -4.61 -4.41
N THR A 9 15.07 -4.99 -3.33
CA THR A 9 16.28 -4.32 -2.85
C THR A 9 17.45 -5.29 -2.93
N ARG A 10 18.37 -5.05 -3.89
CA ARG A 10 19.48 -5.95 -4.26
C ARG A 10 19.03 -7.41 -4.45
N ASP A 11 18.99 -8.19 -3.37
CA ASP A 11 18.68 -9.61 -3.34
C ASP A 11 17.46 -9.97 -2.47
N LYS A 12 16.76 -8.99 -1.91
CA LYS A 12 15.60 -9.22 -1.04
C LYS A 12 14.35 -8.55 -1.61
N LEU A 13 13.21 -9.18 -1.34
CA LEU A 13 11.91 -8.56 -1.52
C LEU A 13 11.47 -7.94 -0.19
N ARG A 14 10.89 -6.75 -0.28
CA ARG A 14 10.24 -6.05 0.82
C ARG A 14 8.87 -5.60 0.33
N ALA A 15 7.90 -5.55 1.22
CA ALA A 15 6.62 -4.99 0.92
C ALA A 15 6.13 -3.97 1.96
N ILE A 16 5.25 -3.10 1.49
CA ILE A 16 4.48 -2.17 2.31
C ILE A 16 3.01 -2.44 2.03
N GLY A 17 2.24 -2.71 3.08
CA GLY A 17 0.80 -2.90 3.03
C GLY A 17 0.08 -1.81 3.81
N LEU A 18 -0.95 -1.24 3.21
CA LEU A 18 -1.84 -0.24 3.80
C LEU A 18 -3.29 -0.69 3.60
N SER A 19 -4.15 -0.23 4.48
CA SER A 19 -5.61 -0.28 4.27
C SER A 19 -6.14 1.12 4.06
N GLY A 20 -7.31 1.20 3.43
CA GLY A 20 -7.99 2.46 3.23
C GLY A 20 -9.37 2.28 2.61
N VAL A 21 -10.07 3.38 2.44
CA VAL A 21 -11.40 3.43 1.83
C VAL A 21 -11.33 4.27 0.56
N CYS A 22 -11.85 3.72 -0.54
CA CYS A 22 -12.04 4.48 -1.76
C CYS A 22 -13.18 5.47 -1.52
N LEU A 23 -12.89 6.75 -1.69
CA LEU A 23 -13.87 7.82 -1.56
C LEU A 23 -14.56 8.02 -2.90
N GLU A 24 -15.87 8.26 -2.86
CA GLU A 24 -16.54 8.91 -3.98
C GLU A 24 -16.08 10.37 -4.00
N SER A 25 -15.27 10.75 -4.99
CA SER A 25 -14.73 12.12 -5.09
C SER A 25 -15.39 12.91 -6.21
N VAL A 26 -15.64 14.18 -5.92
CA VAL A 26 -15.83 15.25 -6.90
C VAL A 26 -14.58 16.13 -6.75
N PRO A 27 -13.70 16.27 -7.77
CA PRO A 27 -13.98 16.21 -9.20
C PRO A 27 -13.54 14.91 -9.87
N TRP A 28 -14.32 14.50 -10.86
CA TRP A 28 -13.91 13.48 -11.82
C TRP A 28 -12.90 14.10 -12.79
N VAL A 29 -11.68 13.58 -12.84
CA VAL A 29 -10.75 13.92 -13.92
C VAL A 29 -11.16 13.12 -15.15
N GLU A 30 -11.76 13.82 -16.12
CA GLU A 30 -12.23 13.20 -17.36
C GLU A 30 -11.06 12.58 -18.15
N GLY A 31 -11.27 11.37 -18.67
CA GLY A 31 -10.28 10.66 -19.51
C GLY A 31 -9.18 9.92 -18.76
N ILE A 32 -9.09 9.99 -17.42
CA ILE A 32 -8.09 9.26 -16.63
C ILE A 32 -8.76 8.47 -15.51
N PRO A 33 -8.60 7.13 -15.44
CA PRO A 33 -9.01 6.35 -14.29
C PRO A 33 -8.30 6.85 -13.03
N HIS A 34 -9.07 7.38 -12.09
CA HIS A 34 -8.55 7.91 -10.84
C HIS A 34 -9.37 7.36 -9.68
N ALA A 35 -8.71 7.19 -8.54
CA ALA A 35 -9.34 6.79 -7.29
C ALA A 35 -8.75 7.64 -6.18
N VAL A 36 -9.61 8.29 -5.41
CA VAL A 36 -9.20 9.00 -4.20
C VAL A 36 -9.35 8.03 -3.04
N VAL A 37 -8.27 7.79 -2.30
CA VAL A 37 -8.25 6.84 -1.20
C VAL A 37 -7.92 7.56 0.08
N ARG A 38 -8.78 7.41 1.09
CA ARG A 38 -8.44 7.77 2.47
C ARG A 38 -7.74 6.57 3.09
N LEU A 39 -6.48 6.75 3.45
CA LEU A 39 -5.69 5.72 4.13
C LEU A 39 -6.13 5.57 5.59
N ASP A 40 -6.02 4.35 6.11
CA ASP A 40 -6.23 4.05 7.54
C ASP A 40 -4.92 4.27 8.34
N CYS A 41 -4.05 5.14 7.84
CA CYS A 41 -2.86 5.65 8.51
C CYS A 41 -2.63 7.12 8.14
N SER A 42 -1.87 7.84 8.95
CA SER A 42 -1.53 9.22 8.65
C SER A 42 -0.63 9.33 7.41
N VAL A 43 -0.83 10.40 6.64
CA VAL A 43 -0.01 10.67 5.44
C VAL A 43 1.46 10.85 5.83
N ASP A 44 1.72 11.54 6.95
CA ASP A 44 3.08 11.77 7.45
C ASP A 44 3.79 10.44 7.73
N LYS A 45 3.11 9.48 8.37
CA LYS A 45 3.67 8.14 8.64
C LYS A 45 4.00 7.39 7.36
N LEU A 46 3.15 7.48 6.34
CA LEU A 46 3.43 6.89 5.04
C LEU A 46 4.65 7.54 4.37
N LEU A 47 4.72 8.87 4.38
CA LEU A 47 5.82 9.62 3.78
C LEU A 47 7.15 9.33 4.49
N ASP A 48 7.16 9.33 5.82
CA ASP A 48 8.34 8.99 6.63
C ASP A 48 8.81 7.57 6.33
N ARG A 49 7.89 6.60 6.20
CA ARG A 49 8.25 5.23 5.87
C ARG A 49 8.87 5.15 4.48
N ILE A 50 8.23 5.74 3.48
CA ILE A 50 8.74 5.77 2.11
C ILE A 50 10.11 6.45 2.04
N ALA A 51 10.31 7.56 2.75
CA ALA A 51 11.60 8.26 2.81
C ALA A 51 12.70 7.40 3.44
N THR A 52 12.37 6.61 4.46
CA THR A 52 13.33 5.78 5.20
C THR A 52 13.67 4.48 4.47
N THR A 53 12.67 3.81 3.91
CA THR A 53 12.84 2.45 3.35
C THR A 53 12.89 2.40 1.84
N GLY A 54 12.62 3.52 1.18
CA GLY A 54 12.35 3.55 -0.24
C GLY A 54 10.88 3.27 -0.55
N GLY A 55 10.43 3.85 -1.66
CA GLY A 55 9.08 3.73 -2.21
C GLY A 55 9.14 3.39 -3.70
N SER A 56 8.10 2.76 -4.22
CA SER A 56 7.82 2.75 -5.65
C SER A 56 6.65 3.67 -5.97
N ARG A 57 6.57 4.13 -7.22
CA ARG A 57 5.40 4.87 -7.72
C ARG A 57 4.22 3.94 -8.03
N PHE A 58 4.48 2.63 -8.12
CA PHE A 58 3.49 1.63 -8.47
C PHE A 58 2.93 0.97 -7.22
N TRP A 59 1.61 0.96 -7.12
CA TRP A 59 0.83 0.31 -6.07
C TRP A 59 -0.19 -0.61 -6.69
N THR A 60 -0.37 -1.78 -6.08
CA THR A 60 -1.48 -2.67 -6.37
C THR A 60 -2.65 -2.28 -5.48
N MET A 61 -3.79 -1.99 -6.11
CA MET A 61 -5.06 -1.72 -5.43
C MET A 61 -5.93 -2.97 -5.48
N ILE A 62 -6.38 -3.44 -4.33
CA ILE A 62 -7.19 -4.66 -4.20
C ILE A 62 -8.49 -4.30 -3.50
N TYR A 63 -9.62 -4.67 -4.10
CA TYR A 63 -10.93 -4.54 -3.46
C TYR A 63 -10.99 -5.41 -2.20
N GLY A 64 -11.56 -4.89 -1.10
CA GLY A 64 -11.62 -5.61 0.19
C GLY A 64 -10.41 -5.40 1.10
N SER A 65 -10.45 -6.02 2.28
CA SER A 65 -9.35 -6.02 3.26
C SER A 65 -8.68 -7.39 3.25
N HIS A 66 -7.45 -7.43 2.77
CA HIS A 66 -6.69 -8.67 2.57
C HIS A 66 -5.30 -8.63 3.21
N LEU A 67 -5.04 -7.63 4.07
CA LEU A 67 -3.72 -7.45 4.69
C LEU A 67 -3.33 -8.64 5.56
N THR A 68 -4.27 -9.28 6.23
CA THR A 68 -4.02 -10.45 7.08
C THR A 68 -3.53 -11.64 6.25
N GLU A 69 -4.23 -11.94 5.16
CA GLU A 69 -3.92 -13.03 4.26
C GLU A 69 -2.60 -12.79 3.52
N ILE A 70 -2.38 -11.55 3.05
CA ILE A 70 -1.14 -11.15 2.38
C ILE A 70 0.05 -11.24 3.35
N ARG A 71 -0.12 -10.80 4.60
CA ARG A 71 0.91 -10.93 5.62
C ARG A 71 1.26 -12.39 5.88
N ALA A 72 0.26 -13.26 6.06
CA ALA A 72 0.49 -14.68 6.27
C ALA A 72 1.25 -15.30 5.08
N LEU A 73 0.90 -14.93 3.85
CA LEU A 73 1.63 -15.35 2.66
C LEU A 73 3.10 -14.87 2.67
N PHE A 74 3.36 -13.62 3.06
CA PHE A 74 4.71 -13.07 3.06
C PHE A 74 5.58 -13.66 4.17
N GLU A 75 4.99 -13.99 5.32
CA GLU A 75 5.64 -14.76 6.37
C GLU A 75 6.08 -16.15 5.85
N LEU A 76 5.19 -16.87 5.13
CA LEU A 76 5.52 -18.15 4.50
C LEU A 76 6.65 -18.04 3.46
N LEU A 77 6.70 -16.94 2.72
CA LEU A 77 7.69 -16.68 1.69
C LEU A 77 8.98 -16.01 2.21
N SER A 78 9.07 -15.74 3.52
CA SER A 78 10.18 -15.00 4.14
C SER A 78 10.40 -13.61 3.50
N ILE A 79 9.32 -12.93 3.12
CA ILE A 79 9.32 -11.57 2.59
C ILE A 79 9.03 -10.60 3.74
N GLU A 80 9.89 -9.60 3.94
CA GLU A 80 9.66 -8.57 4.95
C GLU A 80 8.48 -7.70 4.55
N MET A 81 7.49 -7.54 5.43
CA MET A 81 6.31 -6.72 5.19
C MET A 81 6.12 -5.70 6.30
N ASP A 82 5.99 -4.44 5.91
CA ASP A 82 5.56 -3.37 6.80
C ASP A 82 4.06 -3.14 6.65
N LEU A 83 3.32 -3.29 7.75
CA LEU A 83 1.93 -2.87 7.82
C LEU A 83 1.87 -1.47 8.41
N LEU A 84 1.31 -0.53 7.65
CA LEU A 84 1.03 0.81 8.14
C LEU A 84 -0.45 0.91 8.52
N SER A 85 -0.70 1.14 9.80
CA SER A 85 -1.97 1.50 10.40
C SER A 85 -1.72 2.54 11.48
N ASP A 86 -2.66 3.42 11.76
CA ASP A 86 -2.61 4.24 12.98
C ASP A 86 -2.98 3.43 14.23
#